data_AF-A0AAV6UBV3-F1
#
_entry.id   AF-A0AAV6UBV3-F1
#
_cell.length_a   1.000
_cell.length_b   1.000
_cell.length_c   1.000
_cell.angle_alpha   90.00
_cell.angle_beta   90.00
_cell.angle_gamma   90.00
#
_symmetry.space_group_name_H-M   'P 1'
#
loop_
_entity.id
_entity.type
_entity.pdbx_description
1 polymer ?
#
loop_
_entity_poly.entity_id
_entity_poly.type
_entity_poly.pdbx_seq_one_letter_code
_entity_poly.pdbx_strand_id
1 'polypeptide(L)'
;MNSTSIDISVDASETNFSDRNTTRDNVFEIGSSELTKNIFIICCYSVIVLISIFGNLLVCSIVIRNRNMHSATYVFITNLALSDLLMTVLNIPFNVARLLLNDWPFGAIMCWCVPLMQFTSVYVSTFTMMCIAVDRYRVVSKPFRPRLQPCKAIQVTICIWLLAIFLSVPHAVFNKIDPIFTYRSLARCRTIYPKNTSRWITLFTIVTQYVLPLSVTGFLYYLTMARVWSRHVGVVTEAQVISQAKSKRTRLFLYHHITSMDEMDETDVNAQWEALRRTINLPMKTVLS
;
A
#
# COMPACT_ATOMS: atom_id res chain seq x y z
N MET A 1 -50.29 65.40 55.75
CA MET A 1 -48.96 66.06 55.80
C MET A 1 -47.96 64.99 56.22
N ASN A 2 -46.87 64.64 55.56
CA ASN A 2 -46.22 64.92 54.27
C ASN A 2 -45.12 63.82 54.17
N SER A 3 -44.94 63.12 53.03
CA SER A 3 -43.72 63.12 52.17
C SER A 3 -42.44 62.63 52.90
N THR A 4 -41.64 61.65 52.44
CA THR A 4 -41.05 61.46 51.11
C THR A 4 -40.47 60.05 50.91
N SER A 5 -40.43 59.65 49.65
CA SER A 5 -39.83 58.47 48.99
C SER A 5 -38.31 58.33 49.14
N ILE A 6 -37.82 57.08 49.06
CA ILE A 6 -36.49 56.74 48.53
C ILE A 6 -36.70 55.59 47.53
N ASP A 7 -36.56 55.92 46.24
CA ASP A 7 -36.45 54.96 45.15
C ASP A 7 -35.06 54.32 45.15
N ILE A 8 -35.00 52.99 45.02
CA ILE A 8 -33.80 52.31 44.52
C ILE A 8 -34.27 51.44 43.34
N SER A 9 -34.14 51.99 42.15
CA SER A 9 -34.22 51.28 40.88
C SER A 9 -33.06 50.29 40.77
N VAL A 10 -33.35 49.00 40.92
CA VAL A 10 -32.47 47.91 40.49
C VAL A 10 -32.66 47.74 38.99
N ASP A 11 -31.71 48.26 38.21
CA ASP A 11 -31.71 48.15 36.75
C ASP A 11 -31.33 46.71 36.34
N ALA A 12 -32.34 45.93 35.92
CA ALA A 12 -32.20 44.53 35.51
C ALA A 12 -31.93 44.36 33.99
N SER A 13 -31.38 45.40 33.35
CA SER A 13 -31.31 45.50 31.89
C SER A 13 -29.91 45.23 31.31
N GLU A 14 -28.83 45.52 32.04
CA GLU A 14 -27.46 45.44 31.51
C GLU A 14 -26.78 44.07 31.69
N THR A 15 -27.07 43.34 32.77
CA THR A 15 -26.47 42.02 33.03
C THR A 15 -26.97 40.95 32.04
N ASN A 16 -28.22 41.03 31.60
CA ASN A 16 -28.77 40.10 30.61
C ASN A 16 -28.37 40.40 29.15
N PHE A 17 -27.89 41.61 28.83
CA PHE A 17 -27.54 41.99 27.46
C PHE A 17 -26.09 41.61 27.12
N SER A 18 -25.16 41.88 28.05
CA SER A 18 -23.75 41.51 27.92
C SER A 18 -23.57 39.99 27.81
N ASP A 19 -24.21 39.21 28.68
CA ASP A 19 -24.14 37.73 28.62
C ASP A 19 -24.75 37.16 27.33
N ARG A 20 -25.82 37.78 26.80
CA ARG A 20 -26.45 37.38 25.53
C ARG A 20 -25.58 37.70 24.32
N ASN A 21 -24.87 38.83 24.33
CA ASN A 21 -23.95 39.17 23.24
C ASN A 21 -22.70 38.29 23.29
N THR A 22 -22.08 38.11 24.45
CA THR A 22 -20.96 37.19 24.63
C THR A 22 -21.33 35.75 24.22
N THR A 23 -22.51 35.26 24.57
CA THR A 23 -22.97 33.92 24.13
C THR A 23 -23.18 33.86 22.61
N ARG A 24 -23.71 34.91 21.98
CA ARG A 24 -23.89 34.97 20.52
C ARG A 24 -22.57 35.02 19.78
N ASP A 25 -21.64 35.84 20.27
CA ASP A 25 -20.30 35.98 19.71
C ASP A 25 -19.55 34.65 19.81
N ASN A 26 -19.59 34.00 20.97
CA ASN A 26 -19.02 32.65 21.17
C ASN A 26 -19.63 31.61 20.22
N VAL A 27 -20.96 31.61 20.03
CA VAL A 27 -21.62 30.66 19.10
C VAL A 27 -21.28 30.95 17.65
N PHE A 28 -21.15 32.23 17.27
CA PHE A 28 -20.74 32.64 15.93
C PHE A 28 -19.28 32.30 15.64
N GLU A 29 -18.37 32.49 16.60
CA GLU A 29 -16.96 32.08 16.50
C GLU A 29 -16.80 30.55 16.42
N ILE A 30 -17.56 29.79 17.22
CA ILE A 30 -17.58 28.32 17.14
C ILE A 30 -18.15 27.86 15.79
N GLY A 31 -19.21 28.48 15.30
CA GLY A 31 -19.81 28.14 14.01
C GLY A 31 -18.88 28.44 12.82
N SER A 32 -18.23 29.61 12.83
CA SER A 32 -17.31 30.03 11.77
C SER A 32 -16.01 29.23 11.77
N SER A 33 -15.47 28.87 12.94
CA SER A 33 -14.30 28.01 13.07
C SER A 33 -14.56 26.58 12.60
N GLU A 34 -15.70 25.98 12.95
CA GLU A 34 -16.08 24.64 12.47
C GLU A 34 -16.37 24.64 10.96
N LEU A 35 -16.99 25.68 10.41
CA LEU A 35 -17.18 25.83 8.96
C LEU A 35 -15.83 25.91 8.23
N THR A 36 -14.92 26.75 8.71
CA THR A 36 -13.59 26.92 8.11
C THR A 36 -12.80 25.62 8.13
N LYS A 37 -12.83 24.89 9.25
CA LYS A 37 -12.23 23.56 9.40
C LYS A 37 -12.82 22.55 8.43
N ASN A 38 -14.14 22.50 8.29
CA ASN A 38 -14.81 21.58 7.38
C ASN A 38 -14.48 21.87 5.91
N ILE A 39 -14.49 23.15 5.51
CA ILE A 39 -14.07 23.57 4.16
C ILE A 39 -12.62 23.13 3.91
N PHE A 40 -11.72 23.40 4.86
CA PHE A 40 -10.32 23.00 4.74
C PHE A 40 -10.16 21.48 4.57
N ILE A 41 -10.83 20.67 5.39
CA ILE A 41 -10.83 19.21 5.28
C ILE A 41 -11.32 18.77 3.90
N ILE A 42 -12.46 19.29 3.43
CA ILE A 42 -13.03 18.95 2.12
C ILE A 42 -12.04 19.27 1.00
N CYS A 43 -11.46 20.47 1.00
CA CYS A 43 -10.48 20.89 0.00
C CYS A 43 -9.26 19.96 -0.03
N CYS A 44 -8.65 19.67 1.14
CA CYS A 44 -7.50 18.79 1.23
C CYS A 44 -7.79 17.37 0.73
N TYR A 45 -8.89 16.75 1.19
CA TYR A 45 -9.24 15.40 0.76
C TYR A 45 -9.61 15.35 -0.72
N SER A 46 -10.27 16.39 -1.26
CA SER A 46 -10.56 16.48 -2.70
C SER A 46 -9.29 16.48 -3.54
N VAL A 47 -8.28 17.27 -3.13
CA VAL A 47 -6.97 17.29 -3.82
C VAL A 47 -6.28 15.92 -3.72
N ILE A 48 -6.27 15.29 -2.55
CA ILE A 48 -5.69 13.95 -2.36
C ILE A 48 -6.37 12.93 -3.28
N VAL A 49 -7.70 12.93 -3.35
CA VAL A 49 -8.48 12.01 -4.19
C VAL A 49 -8.17 12.24 -5.67
N LEU A 50 -8.15 13.49 -6.14
CA LEU A 50 -7.85 13.81 -7.54
C LEU A 50 -6.46 13.35 -7.94
N ILE A 51 -5.45 13.67 -7.14
CA ILE A 51 -4.05 13.27 -7.39
C ILE A 51 -3.93 11.73 -7.36
N SER A 52 -4.53 11.08 -6.35
CA SER A 52 -4.46 9.63 -6.20
C SER A 52 -5.13 8.90 -7.36
N ILE A 53 -6.34 9.30 -7.77
CA ILE A 53 -7.03 8.70 -8.91
C ILE A 53 -6.21 8.90 -10.18
N PHE A 54 -5.82 10.14 -10.48
CA PHE A 54 -5.06 10.45 -11.69
C PHE A 54 -3.73 9.68 -11.74
N GLY A 55 -2.94 9.72 -10.67
CA GLY A 55 -1.64 9.07 -10.59
C GLY A 55 -1.73 7.54 -10.71
N ASN A 56 -2.65 6.91 -9.99
CA ASN A 56 -2.77 5.46 -10.01
C ASN A 56 -3.41 4.94 -11.32
N LEU A 57 -4.35 5.68 -11.93
CA LEU A 57 -4.86 5.35 -13.27
C LEU A 57 -3.77 5.49 -14.34
N LEU A 58 -2.91 6.51 -14.24
CA LEU A 58 -1.78 6.68 -15.13
C LEU A 58 -0.81 5.50 -15.04
N VAL A 59 -0.49 5.04 -13.82
CA VAL A 59 0.34 3.85 -13.60
C VAL A 59 -0.29 2.62 -14.27
N CYS A 60 -1.58 2.37 -14.05
CA CYS A 60 -2.30 1.26 -14.70
C CYS A 60 -2.24 1.37 -16.23
N SER A 61 -2.49 2.57 -16.78
CA SER A 61 -2.46 2.83 -18.23
C SER A 61 -1.08 2.55 -18.84
N ILE A 62 0.01 3.02 -18.19
CA ILE A 62 1.39 2.80 -18.64
C ILE A 62 1.73 1.31 -18.67
N VAL A 63 1.31 0.55 -17.63
CA VAL A 63 1.57 -0.89 -17.56
C VAL A 63 0.80 -1.65 -18.65
N ILE A 64 -0.48 -1.32 -18.87
CA ILE A 64 -1.31 -1.98 -19.90
C ILE A 64 -0.81 -1.67 -21.32
N ARG A 65 -0.42 -0.42 -21.59
CA ARG A 65 0.05 -0.01 -22.92
C ARG A 65 1.38 -0.67 -23.29
N ASN A 66 2.24 -0.93 -22.31
CA ASN A 66 3.56 -1.50 -22.55
C ASN A 66 3.56 -3.04 -22.46
N ARG A 67 3.14 -3.71 -23.54
CA ARG A 67 3.13 -5.19 -23.68
C ARG A 67 4.51 -5.88 -23.58
N ASN A 68 5.60 -5.13 -23.50
CA ASN A 68 6.95 -5.70 -23.31
C ASN A 68 7.36 -5.82 -21.83
N MET A 69 6.47 -5.46 -20.90
CA MET A 69 6.73 -5.33 -19.47
C MET A 69 6.19 -6.54 -18.66
N HIS A 70 6.35 -7.77 -19.14
CA HIS A 70 5.86 -8.99 -18.46
C HIS A 70 6.82 -9.48 -17.36
N SER A 71 7.25 -8.59 -16.47
CA SER A 71 8.04 -8.93 -15.28
C SER A 71 7.15 -8.96 -14.04
N ALA A 72 7.48 -9.80 -13.06
CA ALA A 72 6.83 -9.82 -11.76
C ALA A 72 6.72 -8.43 -11.10
N THR A 73 7.71 -7.56 -11.32
CA THR A 73 7.68 -6.20 -10.78
C THR A 73 6.48 -5.40 -11.26
N TYR A 74 6.05 -5.57 -12.52
CA TYR A 74 4.89 -4.84 -13.05
C TYR A 74 3.58 -5.32 -12.43
N VAL A 75 3.48 -6.61 -12.09
CA VAL A 75 2.35 -7.14 -11.30
C VAL A 75 2.27 -6.45 -9.95
N PHE A 76 3.40 -6.27 -9.25
CA PHE A 76 3.43 -5.56 -7.96
C PHE A 76 3.13 -4.07 -8.10
N ILE A 77 3.63 -3.40 -9.15
CA ILE A 77 3.33 -1.99 -9.42
C ILE A 77 1.82 -1.79 -9.68
N THR A 78 1.20 -2.66 -10.47
CA THR A 78 -0.25 -2.62 -10.69
C THR A 78 -1.01 -2.94 -9.40
N ASN A 79 -0.52 -3.86 -8.57
CA ASN A 79 -1.16 -4.16 -7.28
C ASN A 79 -1.16 -2.95 -6.34
N LEU A 80 -0.07 -2.17 -6.30
CA LEU A 80 -0.03 -0.89 -5.55
C LEU A 80 -1.11 0.06 -6.05
N ALA A 81 -1.17 0.29 -7.37
CA ALA A 81 -2.16 1.18 -7.96
C ALA A 81 -3.61 0.74 -7.66
N LEU A 82 -3.90 -0.56 -7.72
CA LEU A 82 -5.23 -1.10 -7.39
C LEU A 82 -5.57 -0.92 -5.91
N SER A 83 -4.62 -1.17 -5.00
CA SER A 83 -4.81 -0.98 -3.55
C SER A 83 -5.09 0.48 -3.20
N ASP A 84 -4.35 1.40 -3.84
CA ASP A 84 -4.51 2.84 -3.61
C ASP A 84 -5.80 3.38 -4.22
N LEU A 85 -6.23 2.89 -5.38
CA LEU A 85 -7.55 3.20 -5.95
C LEU A 85 -8.68 2.68 -5.06
N LEU A 86 -8.56 1.47 -4.50
CA LEU A 86 -9.53 0.91 -3.57
C LEU A 86 -9.66 1.78 -2.31
N MET A 87 -8.53 2.18 -1.72
CA MET A 87 -8.50 3.12 -0.59
C MET A 87 -9.15 4.46 -0.97
N THR A 88 -8.83 4.99 -2.15
CA THR A 88 -9.28 6.31 -2.58
C THR A 88 -10.79 6.35 -2.83
N VAL A 89 -11.35 5.32 -3.46
CA VAL A 89 -12.77 5.28 -3.83
C VAL A 89 -13.66 4.78 -2.69
N LEU A 90 -13.23 3.76 -1.95
CA LEU A 90 -14.08 3.08 -0.96
C LEU A 90 -13.81 3.50 0.48
N ASN A 91 -12.68 4.15 0.78
CA ASN A 91 -12.36 4.54 2.16
C ASN A 91 -12.45 6.05 2.37
N ILE A 92 -11.79 6.85 1.53
CA ILE A 92 -11.70 8.29 1.74
C ILE A 92 -13.08 8.97 1.84
N PRO A 93 -14.05 8.75 0.94
CA PRO A 93 -15.35 9.43 1.02
C PRO A 93 -16.12 9.11 2.30
N PHE A 94 -16.07 7.85 2.75
CA PHE A 94 -16.75 7.42 3.96
C PHE A 94 -16.06 7.92 5.23
N ASN A 95 -14.74 8.04 5.24
CA ASN A 95 -14.01 8.64 6.34
C ASN A 95 -14.24 10.16 6.40
N VAL A 96 -14.28 10.85 5.26
CA VAL A 96 -14.68 12.26 5.20
C VAL A 96 -16.11 12.43 5.71
N ALA A 97 -17.04 11.58 5.28
CA ALA A 97 -18.40 11.57 5.81
C ALA A 97 -18.44 11.31 7.32
N ARG A 98 -17.64 10.38 7.85
CA ARG A 98 -17.50 10.14 9.30
C ARG A 98 -16.98 11.36 10.07
N LEU A 99 -16.10 12.14 9.45
CA LEU A 99 -15.50 13.34 10.05
C LEU A 99 -16.46 14.53 10.05
N LEU A 100 -17.23 14.70 8.98
CA LEU A 100 -18.07 15.89 8.76
C LEU A 100 -19.52 15.69 9.23
N LEU A 101 -20.05 14.48 9.14
CA LEU A 101 -21.42 14.19 9.54
C LEU A 101 -21.48 13.92 11.04
N ASN A 102 -22.51 14.48 11.67
CA ASN A 102 -22.83 14.18 13.07
C ASN A 102 -23.43 12.77 13.26
N ASP A 103 -23.86 12.15 12.16
CA ASP A 103 -24.56 10.86 12.08
C ASP A 103 -23.85 9.88 11.12
N TRP A 104 -24.08 8.58 11.29
CA TRP A 104 -23.59 7.52 10.41
C TRP A 104 -24.76 6.87 9.64
N PRO A 105 -25.12 7.39 8.45
CA PRO A 105 -26.28 6.90 7.70
C PRO A 105 -26.00 5.61 6.90
N PHE A 106 -24.75 5.13 6.83
CA PHE A 106 -24.35 4.04 5.94
C PHE A 106 -24.61 2.63 6.50
N GLY A 107 -25.19 2.54 7.70
CA GLY A 107 -25.54 1.27 8.34
C GLY A 107 -24.35 0.48 8.90
N ALA A 108 -24.67 -0.66 9.53
CA ALA A 108 -23.70 -1.43 10.32
C ALA A 108 -22.63 -2.11 9.45
N ILE A 109 -23.00 -2.56 8.25
CA ILE A 109 -22.09 -3.21 7.31
C ILE A 109 -20.95 -2.25 6.95
N MET A 110 -21.27 -1.00 6.56
CA MET A 110 -20.23 -0.02 6.23
C MET A 110 -19.41 0.41 7.45
N CYS A 111 -20.00 0.42 8.65
CA CYS A 111 -19.27 0.72 9.87
C CYS A 111 -18.11 -0.27 10.11
N TRP A 112 -18.30 -1.53 9.73
CA TRP A 112 -17.28 -2.58 9.77
C TRP A 112 -16.40 -2.63 8.51
N CYS A 113 -16.98 -2.51 7.30
CA CYS A 113 -16.25 -2.63 6.04
C CYS A 113 -15.25 -1.50 5.81
N VAL A 114 -15.59 -0.25 6.14
CA VAL A 114 -14.74 0.93 5.91
C VAL A 114 -13.37 0.80 6.60
N PRO A 115 -13.28 0.51 7.93
CA PRO A 115 -12.00 0.28 8.57
C PRO A 115 -11.32 -1.01 8.06
N LEU A 116 -12.06 -2.07 7.74
CA LEU A 116 -11.43 -3.28 7.18
C LEU A 116 -10.68 -2.97 5.88
N MET A 117 -11.33 -2.28 4.93
CA MET A 117 -10.75 -1.90 3.65
C MET A 117 -9.57 -0.94 3.85
N GLN A 118 -9.68 -0.01 4.81
CA GLN A 118 -8.59 0.92 5.17
C GLN A 118 -7.30 0.19 5.49
N PHE A 119 -7.36 -0.68 6.50
CA PHE A 119 -6.18 -1.38 6.98
C PHE A 119 -5.72 -2.41 5.96
N THR A 120 -6.64 -3.04 5.22
CA THR A 120 -6.29 -4.00 4.17
C THR A 120 -5.45 -3.33 3.09
N SER A 121 -5.90 -2.20 2.53
CA SER A 121 -5.13 -1.46 1.53
C SER A 121 -3.74 -1.07 2.04
N VAL A 122 -3.66 -0.61 3.28
CA VAL A 122 -2.41 -0.19 3.92
C VAL A 122 -1.44 -1.36 4.11
N TYR A 123 -1.91 -2.53 4.54
CA TYR A 123 -1.10 -3.76 4.60
C TYR A 123 -0.70 -4.27 3.21
N VAL A 124 -1.62 -4.29 2.25
CA VAL A 124 -1.35 -4.72 0.87
C VAL A 124 -0.23 -3.87 0.27
N SER A 125 -0.31 -2.54 0.41
CA SER A 125 0.70 -1.64 -0.16
C SER A 125 2.09 -1.87 0.48
N THR A 126 2.14 -2.02 1.80
CA THR A 126 3.39 -2.25 2.53
C THR A 126 4.04 -3.60 2.23
N PHE A 127 3.27 -4.69 2.20
CA PHE A 127 3.81 -6.01 1.83
C PHE A 127 4.20 -6.08 0.36
N THR A 128 3.50 -5.34 -0.51
CA THR A 128 3.91 -5.21 -1.92
C THR A 128 5.24 -4.49 -2.05
N MET A 129 5.47 -3.41 -1.28
CA MET A 129 6.77 -2.72 -1.22
C MET A 129 7.90 -3.65 -0.76
N MET A 130 7.65 -4.50 0.25
CA MET A 130 8.61 -5.54 0.68
C MET A 130 8.92 -6.52 -0.45
N CYS A 131 7.91 -6.99 -1.17
CA CYS A 131 8.08 -7.91 -2.29
C CYS A 131 8.86 -7.29 -3.44
N ILE A 132 8.64 -6.00 -3.73
CA ILE A 132 9.44 -5.25 -4.70
C ILE A 132 10.90 -5.18 -4.23
N ALA A 133 11.17 -4.87 -2.95
CA ALA A 133 12.53 -4.83 -2.42
C ALA A 133 13.24 -6.18 -2.55
N VAL A 134 12.54 -7.29 -2.27
CA VAL A 134 13.06 -8.65 -2.46
C VAL A 134 13.35 -8.95 -3.93
N ASP A 135 12.43 -8.62 -4.84
CA ASP A 135 12.62 -8.81 -6.28
C ASP A 135 13.85 -8.05 -6.78
N ARG A 136 14.00 -6.78 -6.37
CA ARG A 136 15.15 -5.93 -6.72
C ARG A 136 16.45 -6.50 -6.19
N TYR A 137 16.49 -6.89 -4.93
CA TYR A 137 17.68 -7.52 -4.34
C TYR A 137 18.06 -8.81 -5.06
N ARG A 138 17.08 -9.65 -5.44
CA ARG A 138 17.33 -10.90 -6.18
C ARG A 138 17.89 -10.64 -7.57
N VAL A 139 17.31 -9.70 -8.31
CA VAL A 139 17.75 -9.32 -9.67
C VAL A 139 19.17 -8.77 -9.63
N VAL A 140 19.46 -7.88 -8.67
CA VAL A 140 20.81 -7.34 -8.51
C VAL A 140 21.78 -8.43 -8.08
N SER A 141 21.48 -9.20 -7.03
CA SER A 141 22.45 -10.14 -6.45
C SER A 141 22.76 -11.34 -7.33
N LYS A 142 21.78 -11.84 -8.10
CA LYS A 142 21.90 -13.07 -8.90
C LYS A 142 21.50 -12.83 -10.37
N PRO A 143 22.33 -12.15 -11.17
CA PRO A 143 21.97 -11.72 -12.53
C PRO A 143 21.71 -12.87 -13.51
N PHE A 144 22.21 -14.08 -13.22
CA PHE A 144 22.02 -15.28 -14.07
C PHE A 144 20.85 -16.17 -13.64
N ARG A 145 20.21 -15.89 -12.49
CA ARG A 145 19.00 -16.62 -12.09
C ARG A 145 17.81 -16.08 -12.90
N PRO A 146 16.88 -16.94 -13.33
CA PRO A 146 15.68 -16.48 -14.00
C PRO A 146 14.91 -15.50 -13.11
N ARG A 147 14.36 -14.45 -13.73
CA ARG A 147 13.52 -13.47 -13.04
C ARG A 147 12.27 -14.15 -12.46
N LEU A 148 11.68 -13.52 -11.45
CA LEU A 148 10.41 -14.00 -10.92
C LEU A 148 9.35 -13.96 -12.04
N GLN A 149 8.71 -15.10 -12.26
CA GLN A 149 7.68 -15.23 -13.29
C GLN A 149 6.41 -14.48 -12.86
N PRO A 150 5.68 -13.84 -13.79
CA PRO A 150 4.43 -13.15 -13.48
C PRO A 150 3.40 -14.02 -12.76
N CYS A 151 3.25 -15.30 -13.15
CA CYS A 151 2.31 -16.21 -12.48
C CYS A 151 2.60 -16.37 -10.99
N LYS A 152 3.89 -16.48 -10.62
CA LYS A 152 4.31 -16.55 -9.22
C LYS A 152 4.08 -15.22 -8.50
N ALA A 153 4.27 -14.10 -9.19
CA ALA A 153 3.98 -12.79 -8.62
C ALA A 153 2.48 -12.62 -8.31
N ILE A 154 1.59 -13.11 -9.20
CA ILE A 154 0.14 -13.12 -8.97
C ILE A 154 -0.21 -13.98 -7.75
N GLN A 155 0.37 -15.18 -7.62
CA GLN A 155 0.18 -16.03 -6.44
C GLN A 155 0.61 -15.31 -5.15
N VAL A 156 1.78 -14.67 -5.16
CA VAL A 156 2.27 -13.86 -4.03
C VAL A 156 1.30 -12.71 -3.72
N THR A 157 0.80 -12.02 -4.73
CA THR A 157 -0.21 -10.96 -4.56
C THR A 157 -1.47 -11.50 -3.87
N ILE A 158 -2.00 -12.64 -4.30
CA ILE A 158 -3.17 -13.25 -3.65
C ILE A 158 -2.88 -13.55 -2.17
N CYS A 159 -1.71 -14.11 -1.86
CA CYS A 159 -1.29 -14.33 -0.47
C CYS A 159 -1.20 -13.03 0.33
N ILE A 160 -0.69 -11.95 -0.28
CA ILE A 160 -0.62 -10.62 0.35
C ILE A 160 -2.02 -10.13 0.71
N TRP A 161 -2.99 -10.25 -0.20
CA TRP A 161 -4.38 -9.84 0.06
C TRP A 161 -5.00 -10.63 1.20
N LEU A 162 -4.85 -11.96 1.20
CA LEU A 162 -5.38 -12.82 2.27
C LEU A 162 -4.76 -12.48 3.63
N LEU A 163 -3.44 -12.30 3.67
CA LEU A 163 -2.73 -11.92 4.90
C LEU A 163 -3.15 -10.52 5.36
N ALA A 164 -3.25 -9.55 4.45
CA ALA A 164 -3.66 -8.18 4.77
C ALA A 164 -5.09 -8.14 5.34
N ILE A 165 -6.02 -8.87 4.75
CA ILE A 165 -7.40 -8.98 5.27
C ILE A 165 -7.36 -9.57 6.67
N PHE A 166 -6.65 -10.69 6.86
CA PHE A 166 -6.53 -11.35 8.16
C PHE A 166 -5.99 -10.40 9.25
N LEU A 167 -4.91 -9.66 8.97
CA LEU A 167 -4.34 -8.69 9.90
C LEU A 167 -5.23 -7.46 10.13
N SER A 168 -6.16 -7.19 9.22
CA SER A 168 -7.09 -6.05 9.30
C SER A 168 -8.37 -6.36 10.07
N VAL A 169 -8.73 -7.64 10.24
CA VAL A 169 -9.96 -8.05 10.97
C VAL A 169 -10.08 -7.41 12.36
N PRO A 170 -9.05 -7.39 13.23
CA PRO A 170 -9.16 -6.78 14.55
C PRO A 170 -9.53 -5.30 14.48
N HIS A 171 -9.07 -4.58 13.45
CA HIS A 171 -9.42 -3.18 13.26
C HIS A 171 -10.88 -2.96 12.86
N ALA A 172 -11.51 -3.96 12.24
CA ALA A 172 -12.91 -3.88 11.82
C ALA A 172 -13.88 -4.34 12.91
N VAL A 173 -13.58 -5.46 13.59
CA VAL A 173 -14.52 -6.14 14.52
C VAL A 173 -14.94 -5.27 15.71
N PHE A 174 -14.08 -4.34 16.16
CA PHE A 174 -14.41 -3.44 17.26
C PHE A 174 -15.19 -2.19 16.85
N ASN A 175 -15.43 -1.96 15.56
CA ASN A 175 -16.28 -0.86 15.10
C ASN A 175 -17.75 -1.22 15.23
N LYS A 176 -18.50 -0.39 15.96
CA LYS A 176 -19.93 -0.58 16.23
C LYS A 176 -20.69 0.72 16.02
N ILE A 177 -21.98 0.58 15.72
CA ILE A 177 -22.92 1.70 15.74
C ILE A 177 -23.27 1.98 17.20
N ASP A 178 -22.99 3.20 17.63
CA ASP A 178 -23.23 3.70 18.97
C ASP A 178 -24.29 4.81 18.90
N PRO A 179 -25.50 4.60 19.46
CA PRO A 179 -26.55 5.60 19.46
C PRO A 179 -26.18 6.77 20.36
N ILE A 180 -26.44 7.98 19.90
CA ILE A 180 -26.23 9.21 20.66
C ILE A 180 -27.60 9.73 21.09
N PHE A 181 -27.84 9.75 22.40
CA PHE A 181 -29.05 10.33 22.98
C PHE A 181 -28.99 11.85 22.88
N THR A 182 -29.50 12.37 21.77
CA THR A 182 -29.78 13.80 21.55
C THR A 182 -31.27 13.99 21.28
N TYR A 183 -31.73 15.25 21.15
CA TYR A 183 -33.11 15.59 20.75
C TYR A 183 -33.53 14.95 19.40
N ARG A 184 -32.55 14.49 18.60
CA ARG A 184 -32.71 13.62 17.44
C ARG A 184 -32.03 12.28 17.71
N SER A 185 -32.63 11.18 17.26
CA SER A 185 -32.04 9.83 17.34
C SER A 185 -30.90 9.68 16.33
N LEU A 186 -29.69 10.10 16.71
CA LEU A 186 -28.47 10.00 15.90
C LEU A 186 -27.66 8.77 16.32
N ALA A 187 -26.85 8.24 15.42
CA ALA A 187 -25.92 7.15 15.73
C ALA A 187 -24.57 7.37 15.04
N ARG A 188 -23.46 7.04 15.71
CA ARG A 188 -22.13 7.14 15.11
C ARG A 188 -21.48 5.77 15.02
N CYS A 189 -20.69 5.58 13.97
CA CYS A 189 -19.78 4.44 13.91
C CYS A 189 -18.51 4.77 14.71
N ARG A 190 -18.26 4.03 15.80
CA ARG A 190 -17.12 4.23 16.68
C ARG A 190 -16.43 2.91 17.02
N THR A 191 -15.13 2.97 17.26
CA THR A 191 -14.37 1.82 17.74
C THR A 191 -14.54 1.67 19.25
N ILE A 192 -15.14 0.57 19.69
CA ILE A 192 -15.38 0.25 21.09
C ILE A 192 -14.52 -0.96 21.47
N TYR A 193 -13.34 -0.68 22.01
CA TYR A 193 -12.42 -1.72 22.46
C TYR A 193 -12.82 -2.28 23.84
N PRO A 194 -12.68 -3.60 24.06
CA PRO A 194 -12.64 -4.16 25.40
C PRO A 194 -11.46 -3.60 26.20
N LYS A 195 -11.55 -3.68 27.54
CA LYS A 195 -10.53 -3.14 28.44
C LYS A 195 -9.15 -3.69 28.08
N ASN A 196 -8.15 -2.80 27.99
CA ASN A 196 -6.76 -3.07 27.60
C ASN A 196 -6.52 -3.58 26.16
N THR A 197 -7.55 -3.95 25.39
CA THR A 197 -7.39 -4.47 24.02
C THR A 197 -6.83 -3.44 23.04
N SER A 198 -7.21 -2.16 23.19
CA SER A 198 -6.71 -1.07 22.35
C SER A 198 -5.18 -1.00 22.32
N ARG A 199 -4.53 -1.12 23.49
CA ARG A 199 -3.06 -1.07 23.60
C ARG A 199 -2.39 -2.21 22.83
N TRP A 200 -2.91 -3.43 22.98
CA TRP A 200 -2.35 -4.61 22.31
C TRP A 200 -2.54 -4.53 20.79
N ILE A 201 -3.70 -4.07 20.32
CA ILE A 201 -3.93 -3.86 18.89
C ILE A 201 -3.00 -2.79 18.34
N THR A 202 -2.87 -1.65 19.01
CA THR A 202 -1.94 -0.59 18.59
C THR A 202 -0.50 -1.09 18.52
N LEU A 203 -0.02 -1.80 19.55
CA LEU A 203 1.33 -2.38 19.56
C LEU A 203 1.52 -3.40 18.42
N PHE A 204 0.54 -4.29 18.25
CA PHE A 204 0.54 -5.26 17.16
C PHE A 204 0.65 -4.56 15.80
N THR A 205 -0.20 -3.57 15.54
CA THR A 205 -0.17 -2.78 14.29
C THR A 205 1.15 -2.05 14.10
N ILE A 206 1.71 -1.43 15.15
CA ILE A 206 3.02 -0.76 15.05
C ILE A 206 4.09 -1.74 14.60
N VAL A 207 4.12 -2.94 15.20
CA VAL A 207 5.11 -3.95 14.86
C VAL A 207 4.90 -4.48 13.44
N THR A 208 3.69 -4.89 13.10
CA THR A 208 3.39 -5.55 11.82
C THR A 208 3.35 -4.60 10.63
N GLN A 209 2.90 -3.36 10.81
CA GLN A 209 2.72 -2.39 9.72
C GLN A 209 3.89 -1.43 9.56
N TYR A 210 4.68 -1.18 10.61
CA TYR A 210 5.77 -0.21 10.56
C TYR A 210 7.13 -0.85 10.83
N VAL A 211 7.36 -1.41 12.02
CA VAL A 211 8.70 -1.87 12.43
C VAL A 211 9.22 -2.98 11.53
N LEU A 212 8.45 -4.06 11.36
CA LEU A 212 8.85 -5.20 10.54
C LEU A 212 9.02 -4.79 9.07
N PRO A 213 8.05 -4.12 8.41
CA PRO A 213 8.20 -3.75 7.02
C PRO A 213 9.32 -2.77 6.74
N LEU A 214 9.49 -1.72 7.57
CA LEU A 214 10.55 -0.73 7.39
C LEU A 214 11.94 -1.35 7.59
N SER A 215 12.09 -2.23 8.59
CA SER A 215 13.36 -2.92 8.83
C SER A 215 13.75 -3.81 7.65
N VAL A 216 12.80 -4.62 7.15
CA VAL A 216 13.07 -5.54 6.03
C VAL A 216 13.28 -4.77 4.73
N THR A 217 12.42 -3.81 4.39
CA THR A 217 12.59 -3.00 3.16
C THR A 217 13.88 -2.20 3.21
N GLY A 218 14.16 -1.50 4.31
CA GLY A 218 15.37 -0.71 4.49
C GLY A 218 16.63 -1.58 4.37
N PHE A 219 16.66 -2.72 5.04
CA PHE A 219 17.79 -3.65 4.96
C PHE A 219 18.00 -4.18 3.53
N LEU A 220 16.94 -4.62 2.85
CA LEU A 220 17.03 -5.15 1.48
C LEU A 220 17.46 -4.08 0.47
N TYR A 221 16.97 -2.85 0.60
CA TYR A 221 17.39 -1.74 -0.26
C TYR A 221 18.84 -1.34 0.02
N TYR A 222 19.26 -1.31 1.29
CA TYR A 222 20.67 -1.11 1.64
C TYR A 222 21.57 -2.16 0.97
N LEU A 223 21.24 -3.46 1.09
CA LEU A 223 21.99 -4.52 0.42
C LEU A 223 22.00 -4.37 -1.11
N THR A 224 20.88 -3.95 -1.69
CA THR A 224 20.76 -3.69 -3.12
C THR A 224 21.71 -2.57 -3.54
N MET A 225 21.70 -1.43 -2.82
CA MET A 225 22.57 -0.29 -3.08
C MET A 225 24.04 -0.65 -2.92
N ALA A 226 24.42 -1.31 -1.81
CA ALA A 226 25.79 -1.78 -1.58
C ALA A 226 26.28 -2.67 -2.73
N ARG A 227 25.44 -3.62 -3.17
CA ARG A 227 25.81 -4.54 -4.25
C ARG A 227 25.93 -3.86 -5.62
N VAL A 228 25.09 -2.87 -5.90
CA VAL A 228 25.19 -2.04 -7.11
C VAL A 228 26.47 -1.22 -7.07
N TRP A 229 26.77 -0.56 -5.95
CA TRP A 229 27.97 0.25 -5.78
C TRP A 229 29.26 -0.56 -5.94
N SER A 230 29.34 -1.75 -5.31
CA SER A 230 30.49 -2.64 -5.48
C SER A 230 30.72 -3.10 -6.91
N ARG A 231 29.69 -3.11 -7.78
CA ARG A 231 29.84 -3.45 -9.21
C ARG A 231 30.33 -2.28 -10.06
N HIS A 232 30.04 -1.05 -9.66
CA HIS A 232 30.55 0.14 -10.35
C HIS A 232 31.98 0.47 -9.93
N VAL A 233 32.34 0.26 -8.66
CA VAL A 233 33.68 0.54 -8.13
C VAL A 233 34.61 -0.67 -8.24
N GLY A 234 34.09 -1.90 -8.19
CA GLY A 234 34.90 -3.10 -8.40
C GLY A 234 35.21 -3.31 -9.88
N VAL A 235 36.49 -3.27 -10.23
CA VAL A 235 37.02 -3.72 -11.54
C VAL A 235 36.31 -5.01 -11.90
N VAL A 236 35.58 -5.04 -13.02
CA VAL A 236 34.96 -6.26 -13.53
C VAL A 236 36.09 -7.26 -13.74
N THR A 237 36.21 -8.22 -12.82
CA THR A 237 37.32 -9.17 -12.86
C THR A 237 37.18 -9.98 -14.15
N GLU A 238 38.27 -10.25 -14.86
CA GLU A 238 38.24 -11.03 -16.11
C GLU A 238 37.47 -12.35 -15.94
N ALA A 239 37.58 -12.98 -14.76
CA ALA A 239 36.80 -14.16 -14.39
C ALA A 239 35.28 -13.97 -14.48
N GLN A 240 34.75 -12.79 -14.11
CA GLN A 240 33.33 -12.46 -14.23
C GLN A 240 32.92 -12.22 -15.68
N VAL A 241 33.73 -11.54 -16.49
CA VAL A 241 33.48 -11.36 -17.94
C VAL A 241 33.50 -12.71 -18.66
N ILE A 242 34.50 -13.55 -18.38
CA ILE A 242 34.64 -14.88 -18.95
C ILE A 242 33.45 -15.76 -18.53
N SER A 243 33.02 -15.71 -17.26
CA SER A 243 31.82 -16.46 -16.83
C SER A 243 30.54 -15.98 -17.53
N GLN A 244 30.40 -14.67 -17.78
CA GLN A 244 29.29 -14.07 -18.51
C GLN A 244 29.29 -14.48 -19.99
N ALA A 245 30.45 -14.41 -20.65
CA ALA A 245 30.63 -14.80 -22.04
C ALA A 245 30.37 -16.30 -22.22
N LYS A 246 30.88 -17.13 -21.32
CA LYS A 246 30.70 -18.59 -21.32
C LYS A 246 29.22 -18.97 -21.16
N SER A 247 28.52 -18.36 -20.20
CA SER A 247 27.09 -18.62 -19.99
C SER A 247 26.21 -18.17 -21.17
N LYS A 248 26.51 -17.00 -21.77
CA LYS A 248 25.82 -16.54 -22.99
C LYS A 248 26.07 -17.48 -24.17
N ARG A 249 27.31 -17.94 -24.36
CA ARG A 249 27.70 -18.87 -25.44
C ARG A 249 27.02 -20.23 -25.29
N THR A 250 26.97 -20.79 -24.08
CA THR A 250 26.25 -22.04 -23.82
C THR A 250 24.76 -21.91 -24.09
N ARG A 251 24.14 -20.78 -23.70
CA ARG A 251 22.70 -20.55 -23.95
C ARG A 251 22.37 -20.39 -25.43
N LEU A 252 23.22 -19.70 -26.18
CA LEU A 252 23.07 -19.53 -27.62
C LEU A 252 23.26 -20.86 -28.37
N PHE A 253 24.26 -21.65 -27.94
CA PHE A 253 24.53 -22.99 -28.49
C PHE A 253 23.37 -23.94 -28.24
N LEU A 254 22.82 -23.98 -27.02
CA LEU A 254 21.63 -24.77 -26.69
C LEU A 254 20.41 -24.32 -27.50
N TYR A 255 20.20 -23.01 -27.65
CA TYR A 255 19.09 -22.48 -28.45
C TYR A 255 19.19 -22.93 -29.91
N HIS A 256 20.36 -22.77 -30.54
CA HIS A 256 20.57 -23.19 -31.92
C HIS A 256 20.37 -24.70 -32.10
N HIS A 257 20.85 -25.53 -31.16
CA HIS A 257 20.63 -26.98 -31.24
C HIS A 257 19.16 -27.36 -31.04
N ILE A 258 18.46 -26.73 -30.10
CA ILE A 258 17.03 -27.01 -29.89
C ILE A 258 16.23 -26.62 -31.14
N THR A 259 16.52 -25.46 -31.74
CA THR A 259 15.84 -25.03 -32.98
C THR A 259 16.16 -25.94 -34.16
N SER A 260 17.39 -26.44 -34.30
CA SER A 260 17.72 -27.40 -35.37
C SER A 260 17.09 -28.77 -35.16
N MET A 261 16.80 -29.17 -33.92
CA MET A 261 16.14 -30.44 -33.62
C MET A 261 14.64 -30.42 -33.94
N ASP A 262 14.01 -29.24 -34.00
CA ASP A 262 12.60 -29.06 -34.39
C ASP A 262 12.35 -29.30 -35.89
N GLU A 263 13.41 -29.28 -36.72
CA GLU A 263 13.35 -29.48 -38.18
C GLU A 263 13.74 -30.90 -38.62
N MET A 264 14.08 -31.82 -37.69
CA MET A 264 14.58 -33.17 -38.01
C MET A 264 13.56 -34.27 -37.76
N ASP A 265 13.69 -35.37 -38.51
CA ASP A 265 12.95 -36.62 -38.30
C ASP A 265 13.27 -37.27 -36.93
N GLU A 266 12.28 -37.97 -36.37
CA GLU A 266 12.28 -38.46 -34.97
C GLU A 266 13.46 -39.39 -34.60
N THR A 267 14.02 -40.10 -35.59
CA THR A 267 15.20 -40.97 -35.40
C THR A 267 16.51 -40.21 -35.24
N ASP A 268 16.66 -39.03 -35.85
CA ASP A 268 17.89 -38.22 -35.80
C ASP A 268 17.96 -37.34 -34.53
N VAL A 269 16.80 -37.00 -33.95
CA VAL A 269 16.70 -36.20 -32.72
C VAL A 269 17.38 -36.89 -31.54
N ASN A 270 17.21 -38.22 -31.39
CA ASN A 270 17.80 -38.98 -30.29
C ASN A 270 19.34 -39.07 -30.40
N ALA A 271 19.88 -39.24 -31.60
CA ALA A 271 21.32 -39.28 -31.85
C ALA A 271 21.99 -37.93 -31.54
N GLN A 272 21.36 -36.81 -31.96
CA GLN A 272 21.84 -35.47 -31.62
C GLN A 272 21.75 -35.16 -30.12
N TRP A 273 20.70 -35.60 -29.42
CA TRP A 273 20.58 -35.41 -27.97
C TRP A 273 21.71 -36.11 -27.21
N GLU A 274 22.05 -37.35 -27.57
CA GLU A 274 23.17 -38.05 -26.95
C GLU A 274 24.52 -37.36 -27.20
N ALA A 275 24.74 -36.85 -28.42
CA ALA A 275 25.95 -36.10 -28.76
C ALA A 275 26.05 -34.78 -27.95
N LEU A 276 24.94 -34.06 -27.81
CA LEU A 276 24.86 -32.82 -27.02
C LEU A 276 25.14 -33.09 -25.53
N ARG A 277 24.56 -34.16 -24.97
CA ARG A 277 24.75 -34.56 -23.57
C ARG A 277 26.21 -34.93 -23.28
N ARG A 278 26.90 -35.59 -24.22
CA ARG A 278 28.35 -35.88 -24.10
C ARG A 278 29.18 -34.59 -24.11
N THR A 279 28.83 -33.65 -25.00
CA THR A 279 29.55 -32.37 -25.15
C THR A 279 29.42 -31.47 -23.92
N ILE A 280 28.25 -31.44 -23.27
CA ILE A 280 28.01 -30.62 -22.07
C ILE A 280 28.71 -31.20 -20.82
N ASN A 281 28.83 -32.52 -20.72
CA ASN A 281 29.45 -33.21 -19.57
C ASN A 281 30.96 -33.39 -19.70
N LEU A 282 31.58 -33.05 -20.83
CA LEU A 282 33.02 -33.11 -21.01
C LEU A 282 33.71 -32.03 -20.15
N PRO A 283 34.65 -32.39 -19.25
CA PRO A 283 35.41 -31.41 -18.49
C PRO A 283 36.17 -30.51 -19.48
N MET A 284 35.92 -29.20 -19.39
CA MET A 284 36.40 -28.18 -20.33
C MET A 284 37.92 -27.90 -20.26
N LYS A 285 38.73 -28.90 -19.94
CA LYS A 285 40.18 -28.90 -20.10
C LYS A 285 40.63 -29.55 -21.41
N THR A 286 39.77 -30.33 -22.07
CA THR A 286 40.18 -31.15 -23.23
C THR A 286 39.85 -30.54 -24.59
N VAL A 287 39.17 -29.39 -24.65
CA VAL A 287 38.74 -28.76 -25.93
C VAL A 287 39.70 -27.64 -26.39
N LEU A 288 40.75 -27.37 -25.61
CA LEU A 288 41.75 -26.31 -25.91
C LEU A 288 43.19 -26.83 -25.92
N SER A 289 43.40 -28.14 -26.14
CA SER A 289 44.70 -28.72 -26.51
C SER A 289 44.61 -29.27 -27.92
#